data_AF-A0A3S9QFD8-F1
#
_entry.id   AF-A0A3S9QFD8-F1
#
_cell.length_a   1.000
_cell.length_b   1.000
_cell.length_c   1.000
_cell.angle_alpha   90.00
_cell.angle_beta   90.00
_cell.angle_gamma   90.00
#
_symmetry.space_group_name_H-M   'P 1'
#
loop_
_entity.id
_entity.type
_entity.pdbx_description
1 polymer ?
#
loop_
_entity_poly.entity_id
_entity_poly.type
_entity_poly.pdbx_seq_one_letter_code
_entity_poly.pdbx_strand_id
1 'polypeptide(L)' 'MKLNTHDINWIVNEYQAGRTTQEIATDTGMSRQNVKRALAEAGLLTLSWYKTKEENKMLIALASKGISNVTQLLERL' A
#
# COMPACT_ATOMS: atom_id res chain seq x y z
N MET A 1 -11.13 -7.55 -8.86
CA MET A 1 -10.24 -8.72 -8.92
C MET A 1 -9.28 -8.66 -7.74
N LYS A 2 -9.28 -9.68 -6.88
CA LYS A 2 -8.36 -9.77 -5.74
C LYS A 2 -7.04 -10.30 -6.28
N LEU A 3 -5.96 -9.56 -6.11
CA LEU A 3 -4.61 -9.98 -6.51
C LEU A 3 -4.21 -11.22 -5.72
N ASN A 4 -3.68 -12.23 -6.41
CA ASN A 4 -3.08 -13.38 -5.74
C ASN A 4 -1.72 -12.97 -5.15
N THR A 5 -1.31 -13.61 -4.06
CA THR A 5 -0.02 -13.37 -3.41
C THR A 5 1.15 -13.56 -4.37
N HIS A 6 1.06 -14.52 -5.29
CA HIS A 6 2.08 -14.74 -6.31
C HIS A 6 2.26 -13.53 -7.23
N ASP A 7 1.16 -12.97 -7.73
CA ASP A 7 1.19 -11.81 -8.63
C ASP A 7 1.77 -10.58 -7.93
N ILE A 8 1.43 -10.38 -6.65
CA ILE A 8 1.97 -9.27 -5.84
C ILE A 8 3.48 -9.40 -5.70
N ASN A 9 3.97 -10.59 -5.36
CA ASN A 9 5.41 -10.82 -5.22
C ASN A 9 6.15 -10.59 -6.55
N TRP A 10 5.57 -11.02 -7.66
CA TRP A 10 6.13 -10.76 -8.99
C TRP A 10 6.17 -9.26 -9.29
N ILE A 11 5.05 -8.54 -9.10
CA ILE A 11 4.98 -7.07 -9.28
C ILE A 11 6.04 -6.34 -8.44
N VAL A 12 6.23 -6.76 -7.18
CA VAL A 12 7.22 -6.18 -6.27
C VAL A 12 8.63 -6.37 -6.81
N ASN A 13 8.99 -7.60 -7.20
CA ASN A 13 10.32 -7.91 -7.72
C ASN A 13 10.63 -7.12 -9.00
N GLU A 14 9.68 -7.05 -9.95
CA GLU A 14 9.86 -6.34 -11.20
C GLU A 14 9.99 -4.82 -11.00
N TYR A 15 9.21 -4.26 -10.07
CA TYR A 15 9.32 -2.84 -9.73
C TYR A 15 10.67 -2.52 -9.08
N GLN A 16 11.14 -3.38 -8.19
CA GLN A 16 12.48 -3.25 -7.58
C GLN A 16 13.61 -3.42 -8.60
N ALA A 17 13.39 -4.20 -9.65
CA ALA A 17 14.30 -4.32 -10.80
C ALA A 17 14.30 -3.07 -11.72
N GLY A 18 13.52 -2.04 -11.39
CA GLY A 18 13.51 -0.75 -12.08
C GLY A 18 12.45 -0.62 -13.16
N ARG A 19 11.57 -1.62 -13.33
CA ARG A 19 10.48 -1.54 -14.31
C ARG A 19 9.41 -0.55 -13.87
N THR A 20 8.80 0.10 -14.85
CA THR A 20 7.73 1.06 -14.61
C THR A 20 6.41 0.36 -14.32
N THR A 21 5.53 1.03 -13.57
CA THR A 21 4.16 0.54 -13.33
C THR A 21 3.33 0.34 -14.61
N GLN A 22 3.72 0.97 -15.74
CA GLN A 22 3.06 0.78 -17.02
C GLN A 22 3.49 -0.54 -17.68
N GLU A 23 4.78 -0.85 -17.68
CA GLU A 23 5.30 -2.10 -18.23
C GLU A 23 4.75 -3.31 -17.45
N ILE A 24 4.80 -3.22 -16.12
CA ILE A 24 4.26 -4.25 -15.23
C ILE A 24 2.74 -4.43 -15.46
N ALA A 25 2.00 -3.33 -15.65
CA ALA A 25 0.57 -3.37 -15.94
C ALA A 25 0.28 -4.08 -17.28
N THR A 26 1.08 -3.80 -18.32
CA THR A 26 0.97 -4.47 -19.62
C THR A 26 1.18 -5.98 -19.49
N ASP A 27 2.24 -6.42 -18.79
CA ASP A 27 2.58 -7.85 -18.67
C ASP A 27 1.58 -8.64 -17.83
N THR A 28 1.06 -8.01 -16.78
CA THR A 28 0.08 -8.64 -15.88
C THR A 28 -1.37 -8.54 -16.40
N GLY A 29 -1.62 -7.74 -17.44
CA GLY A 29 -2.96 -7.38 -17.89
C GLY A 29 -3.75 -6.52 -16.88
N MET A 30 -3.08 -5.98 -15.86
CA MET A 30 -3.71 -5.20 -14.80
C MET A 30 -3.80 -3.72 -15.16
N SER A 31 -4.72 -3.01 -14.53
CA SER A 31 -4.68 -1.55 -14.58
C SER A 31 -3.45 -1.02 -13.83
N ARG A 32 -2.84 0.05 -14.32
CA ARG A 32 -1.77 0.78 -13.61
C ARG A 32 -2.13 1.11 -12.16
N GLN A 33 -3.41 1.40 -11.91
CA GLN A 33 -3.90 1.74 -10.58
C GLN A 33 -3.85 0.54 -9.62
N ASN A 34 -4.13 -0.66 -10.11
CA ASN A 34 -4.00 -1.88 -9.31
C ASN A 34 -2.54 -2.20 -9.01
N VAL A 35 -1.65 -2.03 -9.98
CA VAL A 35 -0.19 -2.17 -9.76
C VAL A 35 0.29 -1.19 -8.68
N LYS A 36 -0.08 0.09 -8.78
CA LYS A 36 0.26 1.10 -7.76
C LYS A 36 -0.26 0.75 -6.36
N ARG A 37 -1.48 0.22 -6.27
CA ARG A 37 -2.06 -0.24 -4.99
C ARG A 37 -1.31 -1.44 -4.43
N ALA A 38 -0.95 -2.41 -5.26
CA ALA A 38 -0.16 -3.57 -4.84
C ALA A 38 1.20 -3.13 -4.26
N LEU A 39 1.87 -2.20 -4.94
CA LEU A 39 3.12 -1.62 -4.47
C LEU A 39 2.95 -0.80 -3.19
N ALA A 40 1.84 -0.08 -3.03
CA ALA A 40 1.54 0.64 -1.79
C ALA A 40 1.32 -0.31 -0.62
N GLU A 41 0.57 -1.40 -0.81
CA GLU A 41 0.43 -2.46 0.20
C GLU A 41 1.76 -3.14 0.54
N ALA A 42 2.70 -3.16 -0.39
CA ALA A 42 4.07 -3.65 -0.17
C ALA A 42 5.01 -2.58 0.43
N GLY A 43 4.54 -1.36 0.68
CA GLY A 43 5.35 -0.26 1.24
C GLY A 43 6.35 0.37 0.26
N LEU A 44 6.26 0.07 -1.04
CA LEU A 44 7.16 0.57 -2.07
C LEU A 44 6.68 1.85 -2.75
N LEU A 45 5.40 2.20 -2.56
CA LEU A 45 4.82 3.44 -3.05
C LEU A 45 3.91 4.05 -2.00
N THR A 46 3.87 5.38 -1.96
CA THR A 46 2.89 6.11 -1.16
C THR A 46 1.84 6.72 -2.09
N LEU A 47 0.57 6.54 -1.73
CA LEU A 47 -0.57 7.08 -2.45
C LEU A 47 -1.34 7.99 -1.51
N SER A 48 -1.38 9.29 -1.78
CA SER A 48 -1.95 10.30 -0.86
C SER A 48 -3.40 10.05 -0.45
N TRP A 49 -4.19 9.42 -1.32
CA TRP A 49 -5.61 9.14 -1.12
C TRP A 49 -5.91 7.70 -0.70
N TYR A 50 -4.91 6.81 -0.69
CA TYR A 50 -5.09 5.39 -0.39
C TYR A 50 -4.49 5.07 0.97
N LYS A 51 -5.27 4.39 1.81
CA LYS A 51 -4.75 3.78 3.04
C LYS A 51 -4.53 2.31 2.78
N THR A 52 -3.31 1.86 3.01
CA THR A 52 -2.97 0.44 3.06
C THR A 52 -3.74 -0.24 4.20
N LYS A 53 -3.80 -1.58 4.15
CA LYS A 53 -4.41 -2.34 5.24
C LYS A 53 -3.71 -2.09 6.57
N GLU A 54 -2.39 -1.96 6.54
CA GLU A 54 -1.60 -1.76 7.74
C GLU A 54 -1.82 -0.37 8.34
N GLU A 55 -1.86 0.69 7.53
CA GLU A 55 -2.25 2.04 7.98
C GLU A 55 -3.67 2.04 8.56
N ASN A 56 -4.61 1.33 7.94
CA ASN A 56 -5.97 1.25 8.46
C ASN A 56 -6.03 0.54 9.82
N LYS A 57 -5.29 -0.58 9.99
CA LYS A 57 -5.16 -1.25 11.30
C LYS A 57 -4.51 -0.33 12.34
N MET A 58 -3.47 0.41 11.96
CA MET A 58 -2.82 1.38 12.84
C MET A 58 -3.82 2.43 13.32
N LEU A 59 -4.62 3.01 12.42
CA LEU A 59 -5.67 3.96 12.79
C LEU A 59 -6.72 3.36 13.72
N ILE A 60 -7.15 2.12 13.49
CA ILE A 60 -8.07 1.41 14.39
C ILE A 60 -7.44 1.20 15.77
N ALA A 61 -6.16 0.83 15.84
CA ALA A 61 -5.43 0.63 17.09
C ALA A 61 -5.19 1.94 17.86
N LEU A 62 -4.99 3.05 17.16
CA LEU A 62 -4.92 4.39 17.77
C LEU A 62 -6.29 4.81 18.31
N ALA A 63 -7.36 4.61 17.52
CA ALA A 63 -8.71 4.92 17.94
C ALA A 63 -9.14 4.13 19.18
N SER A 64 -8.77 2.85 19.29
CA SER A 64 -9.08 2.03 20.48
C SER A 64 -8.37 2.49 21.75
N LYS A 65 -7.30 3.29 21.61
CA LYS A 65 -6.59 3.96 22.72
C LYS A 65 -7.11 5.39 22.98
N GLY A 66 -8.18 5.81 22.31
CA GLY A 66 -8.71 7.17 22.41
C GLY A 66 -7.78 8.21 21.78
N ILE A 67 -7.04 7.82 20.74
CA ILE A 67 -6.19 8.70 19.94
C ILE A 67 -6.86 8.89 18.57
N SER A 68 -7.35 10.09 18.29
CA SER A 68 -8.02 10.41 17.02
C SER A 68 -7.31 11.46 16.19
N ASN A 69 -6.27 12.10 16.72
CA ASN A 69 -5.48 13.11 16.04
C ASN A 69 -4.01 13.09 16.48
N VAL A 70 -3.18 13.85 15.76
CA VAL A 70 -1.73 13.90 15.96
C VAL A 70 -1.37 14.51 17.33
N THR A 71 -2.09 15.55 17.78
CA THR A 71 -1.83 16.16 19.09
C THR A 71 -1.96 15.13 20.22
N GLN A 72 -3.05 14.37 20.23
CA GLN A 72 -3.30 13.30 21.20
C GLN A 72 -2.30 12.15 21.12
N LEU A 73 -1.68 11.93 19.95
CA LEU A 73 -0.62 10.93 19.77
C LEU A 73 0.67 11.43 20.40
N LEU A 74 1.06 12.67 20.10
CA LEU A 74 2.31 13.27 20.59
C LEU A 74 2.31 13.43 22.11
N GLU A 75 1.16 13.69 22.73
CA GLU A 75 1.02 13.75 24.20
C GLU A 75 1.24 12.40 24.91
N ARG A 76 1.29 11.28 24.16
CA ARG A 76 1.40 9.91 24.70
C ARG A 76 2.69 9.18 24.31
N LEU A 77 3.61 9.85 23.60
CA LEU A 77 4.95 9.34 23.28
C LEU A 77 5.95 9.74 24.36
#